data_AF-A0A1G7EBQ5-F1
#
_entry.id   AF-A0A1G7EBQ5-F1
#
_cell.length_a   1.000
_cell.length_b   1.000
_cell.length_c   1.000
_cell.angle_alpha   90.00
_cell.angle_beta   90.00
_cell.angle_gamma   90.00
#
_symmetry.space_group_name_H-M   'P 1'
#
loop_
_entity.id
_entity.type
_entity.pdbx_description
1 polymer ?
#
loop_
_entity_poly.entity_id
_entity_poly.type
_entity_poly.pdbx_seq_one_letter_code
_entity_poly.pdbx_strand_id
1 'polypeptide(L)'
;MKIVKELAEHECYYDNAVTGRSTLTEIDLDDDSVTVDFRAIIGTQFVGGNVPEKFESLMEILHLGKFSSAPNGGFINFYSIRSRNHENYILFSGVNEVSNSHYIVTVHKVLIAI
;
A
#
# COMPACT_ATOMS: atom_id res chain seq x y z
N MET A 1 -14.09 -7.42 -5.83
CA MET A 1 -12.73 -6.84 -5.92
C MET A 1 -11.86 -7.79 -6.74
N LYS A 2 -10.92 -7.27 -7.55
CA LYS A 2 -9.96 -8.08 -8.32
C LYS A 2 -8.59 -7.41 -8.32
N ILE A 3 -7.52 -8.21 -8.38
CA ILE A 3 -6.16 -7.70 -8.61
C ILE A 3 -6.09 -7.20 -10.05
N VAL A 4 -5.67 -5.94 -10.22
CA VAL A 4 -5.50 -5.31 -11.54
C VAL A 4 -4.04 -5.15 -11.92
N LYS A 5 -3.13 -5.12 -10.92
CA LYS A 5 -1.70 -5.07 -11.16
C LYS A 5 -0.95 -5.77 -10.04
N GLU A 6 0.00 -6.63 -10.42
CA GLU A 6 1.03 -7.12 -9.51
C GLU A 6 2.30 -6.32 -9.74
N LEU A 7 2.88 -5.82 -8.65
CA LEU A 7 4.14 -5.11 -8.65
C LEU A 7 5.15 -6.06 -8.02
N ALA A 8 6.04 -6.61 -8.84
CA ALA A 8 7.22 -7.31 -8.36
C ALA A 8 8.11 -6.27 -7.67
N GLU A 9 7.81 -6.01 -6.40
CA GLU A 9 8.61 -5.21 -5.46
C GLU A 9 8.80 -3.74 -5.90
N HIS A 10 7.71 -3.00 -6.08
CA HIS A 10 7.83 -1.53 -6.11
C HIS A 10 8.12 -1.02 -4.69
N GLU A 11 9.41 -0.89 -4.38
CA GLU A 11 9.91 -0.41 -3.11
C GLU A 11 10.12 1.10 -3.14
N CYS A 12 9.63 1.77 -2.10
CA CYS A 12 10.03 3.13 -1.78
C CYS A 12 10.50 3.20 -0.33
N TYR A 13 11.59 3.95 -0.15
CA TYR A 13 12.19 4.21 1.14
C TYR A 13 11.68 5.55 1.63
N TYR A 14 10.93 5.55 2.73
CA TYR A 14 10.55 6.76 3.43
C TYR A 14 11.40 6.90 4.69
N ASP A 15 12.25 7.91 4.71
CA ASP A 15 12.97 8.29 5.91
C ASP A 15 12.45 9.64 6.39
N ASN A 16 11.87 9.67 7.58
CA ASN A 16 11.37 10.88 8.21
C ASN A 16 12.50 11.87 8.54
N ALA A 17 13.76 11.42 8.58
CA ALA A 17 14.95 12.25 8.74
C ALA A 17 15.51 12.79 7.40
N VAL A 18 15.11 12.22 6.25
CA VAL A 18 15.54 12.69 4.93
C VAL A 18 14.50 13.68 4.40
N THR A 19 14.65 14.93 4.80
CA THR A 19 13.90 16.04 4.20
C THR A 19 14.36 16.25 2.76
N GLY A 20 13.45 16.10 1.79
CA GLY A 20 13.69 16.46 0.38
C GLY A 20 13.53 15.34 -0.65
N ARG A 21 13.30 14.07 -0.25
CA ARG A 21 12.84 13.04 -1.20
C ARG A 21 11.33 13.14 -1.42
N SER A 22 10.89 13.02 -2.67
CA SER A 22 9.47 12.93 -2.98
C SER A 22 8.87 11.70 -2.29
N THR A 23 7.75 11.89 -1.59
CA THR A 23 6.93 10.80 -1.02
C THR A 23 5.85 10.34 -1.99
N LEU A 24 5.70 11.05 -3.11
CA LEU A 24 4.74 10.77 -4.15
C LEU A 24 5.41 9.91 -5.23
N THR A 25 4.73 8.84 -5.64
CA THR A 25 5.05 8.07 -6.85
C THR A 25 3.82 7.87 -7.69
N GLU A 26 3.98 7.78 -9.00
CA GLU A 26 2.93 7.35 -9.90
C GLU A 26 3.06 5.85 -10.14
N ILE A 27 1.93 5.14 -10.10
CA ILE A 27 1.83 3.74 -10.52
C ILE A 27 0.89 3.72 -11.71
N ASP A 28 1.47 3.42 -12.88
CA ASP A 28 0.71 3.25 -14.11
C ASP A 28 -0.14 1.97 -14.02
N LEU A 29 -1.37 2.05 -14.50
CA LEU A 29 -2.27 0.93 -14.77
C LEU A 29 -2.50 0.89 -16.29
N ASP A 30 -3.06 -0.20 -16.82
CA ASP A 30 -3.14 -0.40 -18.28
C ASP A 30 -3.77 0.80 -19.03
N ASP A 31 -4.84 1.38 -18.49
CA ASP A 31 -5.56 2.54 -19.04
C ASP A 31 -5.77 3.68 -18.02
N ASP A 32 -5.01 3.70 -16.92
CA ASP A 32 -5.20 4.65 -15.81
C ASP A 32 -3.88 4.85 -15.05
N SER A 33 -3.88 5.72 -14.04
CA SER A 33 -2.74 5.86 -13.12
C SER A 33 -3.20 6.30 -11.75
N VAL A 34 -2.43 5.92 -10.73
CA VAL A 34 -2.67 6.34 -9.35
C VAL A 34 -1.42 7.04 -8.81
N THR A 35 -1.62 8.19 -8.16
CA THR A 35 -0.55 8.90 -7.47
C THR A 35 -0.54 8.52 -5.99
N VAL A 36 0.45 7.74 -5.59
CA VAL A 36 0.57 7.17 -4.25
C VAL A 36 1.44 8.08 -3.39
N ASP A 37 0.91 8.49 -2.23
CA ASP A 37 1.69 9.11 -1.16
C ASP A 37 2.11 8.08 -0.12
N PHE A 38 3.39 7.73 -0.10
CA PHE A 38 3.95 6.77 0.85
C PHE A 38 3.81 7.23 2.30
N ARG A 39 3.78 8.54 2.55
CA ARG A 39 3.55 9.07 3.90
C ARG A 39 2.14 8.76 4.38
N ALA A 40 1.15 8.80 3.48
CA ALA A 40 -0.23 8.44 3.81
C ALA A 40 -0.36 6.93 4.09
N ILE A 41 0.35 6.09 3.33
CA ILE A 41 0.42 4.64 3.61
C ILE A 41 0.99 4.39 5.01
N ILE A 42 2.13 5.00 5.35
CA ILE A 42 2.72 4.87 6.69
C ILE A 42 1.76 5.37 7.77
N GLY A 43 1.05 6.48 7.51
CA GLY A 43 0.04 7.01 8.42
C GLY A 43 -1.01 5.98 8.84
N THR A 44 -1.41 5.08 7.94
CA THR A 44 -2.39 4.03 8.26
C THR A 44 -1.90 2.99 9.27
N GLN A 45 -0.58 2.78 9.42
CA GLN A 45 -0.02 1.97 10.50
C GLN A 45 -0.31 2.59 11.88
N PHE A 46 -0.24 3.92 11.98
CA PHE A 46 -0.37 4.64 13.25
C PHE A 46 -1.82 4.91 13.67
N VAL A 47 -2.74 5.08 12.71
CA VAL A 47 -4.15 5.40 13.02
C VAL A 47 -5.02 4.17 13.33
N GLY A 48 -4.41 2.99 13.48
CA GLY A 48 -5.12 1.78 13.90
C GLY A 48 -5.58 0.86 12.77
N GLY A 49 -5.01 1.02 11.57
CA GLY A 49 -5.05 0.00 10.53
C GLY A 49 -5.96 0.27 9.35
N ASN A 50 -5.96 -0.75 8.49
CA ASN A 50 -6.51 -0.82 7.14
C ASN A 50 -8.01 -0.56 7.06
N VAL A 51 -8.52 -0.33 5.85
CA VAL A 51 -9.96 -0.18 5.52
C VAL A 51 -10.81 -1.26 6.25
N PRO A 52 -11.44 -0.97 7.41
CA PRO A 52 -11.91 -2.03 8.31
C PRO A 52 -13.03 -2.86 7.70
N GLU A 53 -13.90 -2.21 6.92
CA GLU A 53 -15.08 -2.82 6.31
C GLU A 53 -14.75 -3.84 5.22
N LYS A 54 -13.54 -3.81 4.65
CA LYS A 54 -13.13 -4.70 3.54
C LYS A 54 -11.98 -5.64 3.91
N PHE A 55 -11.48 -5.57 5.15
CA PHE A 55 -10.24 -6.24 5.56
C PHE A 55 -10.30 -7.77 5.37
N GLU A 56 -11.33 -8.44 5.89
CA GLU A 56 -11.48 -9.90 5.77
C GLU A 56 -11.53 -10.37 4.30
N SER A 57 -12.31 -9.69 3.46
CA SER A 57 -12.39 -10.02 2.03
C SER A 57 -11.07 -9.79 1.29
N LEU A 58 -10.30 -8.77 1.67
CA LEU A 58 -8.98 -8.52 1.09
C LEU A 58 -7.97 -9.60 1.50
N MET A 59 -8.00 -10.02 2.77
CA MET A 59 -7.18 -11.13 3.26
C MET A 59 -7.50 -12.43 2.52
N GLU A 60 -8.78 -12.74 2.28
CA GLU A 60 -9.20 -13.91 1.50
C GLU A 60 -8.71 -13.86 0.04
N ILE A 61 -8.93 -12.75 -0.66
CA ILE A 61 -8.51 -12.56 -2.07
C ILE A 61 -6.99 -12.71 -2.22
N LEU A 62 -6.24 -12.26 -1.22
CA LEU A 62 -4.78 -12.32 -1.22
C LEU A 62 -4.24 -13.59 -0.57
N HIS A 63 -5.11 -14.48 -0.11
CA HIS A 63 -4.76 -15.71 0.61
C HIS A 63 -3.85 -15.48 1.82
N LEU A 64 -4.10 -14.38 2.55
CA LEU A 64 -3.36 -14.01 3.76
C LEU A 64 -4.09 -14.55 5.00
N GLY A 65 -3.33 -15.11 5.93
CA GLY A 65 -3.83 -15.58 7.22
C GLY A 65 -3.85 -14.47 8.27
N LYS A 66 -4.57 -14.70 9.37
CA LYS A 66 -4.70 -13.74 10.50
C LYS A 66 -3.36 -13.26 11.08
N PHE A 67 -2.33 -14.09 10.99
CA PHE A 67 -0.98 -13.80 11.50
C PHE A 67 0.05 -13.61 10.37
N SER A 68 -0.41 -13.40 9.14
CA SER A 68 0.48 -13.13 8.01
C SER A 68 1.18 -11.79 8.20
N SER A 69 2.43 -11.74 7.77
CA SER A 69 3.14 -10.50 7.47
C SER A 69 2.97 -10.16 5.98
N ALA A 70 3.25 -8.92 5.61
CA ALA A 70 3.41 -8.57 4.21
C ALA A 70 4.60 -9.36 3.59
N PRO A 71 4.64 -9.54 2.25
CA PRO A 71 5.71 -10.30 1.59
C PRO A 71 7.14 -9.84 1.96
N ASN A 72 7.34 -8.56 2.28
CA ASN A 72 8.62 -8.01 2.73
C ASN A 72 8.88 -8.18 4.25
N GLY A 73 8.05 -8.95 4.97
CA GLY A 73 8.12 -9.13 6.43
C GLY A 73 7.47 -8.01 7.25
N GLY A 74 6.92 -6.98 6.62
CA GLY A 74 6.33 -5.81 7.30
C GLY A 74 4.86 -5.96 7.70
N PHE A 75 4.31 -4.87 8.24
CA PHE A 75 2.88 -4.69 8.51
C PHE A 75 2.07 -4.75 7.21
N ILE A 76 1.03 -5.60 7.19
CA ILE A 76 0.08 -5.68 6.07
C ILE A 76 -0.72 -4.40 6.01
N ASN A 77 -0.69 -3.75 4.86
CA ASN A 77 -1.32 -2.47 4.63
C ASN A 77 -2.28 -2.49 3.43
N PHE A 78 -3.50 -1.99 3.62
CA PHE A 78 -4.49 -1.76 2.58
C PHE A 78 -4.89 -0.30 2.59
N TYR A 79 -4.41 0.43 1.57
CA TYR A 79 -4.64 1.86 1.43
C TYR A 79 -5.60 2.13 0.27
N SER A 80 -6.74 2.77 0.57
CA SER A 80 -7.69 3.21 -0.46
C SER A 80 -7.16 4.44 -1.18
N ILE A 81 -7.22 4.42 -2.51
CA ILE A 81 -6.78 5.51 -3.37
C ILE A 81 -7.73 5.68 -4.54
N ARG A 82 -7.90 6.92 -5.00
CA ARG A 82 -8.69 7.22 -6.19
C ARG A 82 -7.75 7.55 -7.34
N SER A 83 -8.00 7.00 -8.52
CA SER A 83 -7.19 7.26 -9.71
C SER A 83 -7.53 8.58 -10.39
N ARG A 84 -6.75 8.89 -11.43
CA ARG A 84 -7.00 10.05 -12.30
C ARG A 84 -8.35 9.96 -12.99
N ASN A 85 -8.78 8.76 -13.39
CA ASN A 85 -10.10 8.53 -14.00
C ASN A 85 -11.23 8.39 -12.97
N HIS A 86 -11.01 8.78 -11.71
CA HIS A 86 -12.00 8.75 -10.64
C HIS A 86 -12.44 7.35 -10.16
N GLU A 87 -11.74 6.30 -10.58
CA GLU A 87 -11.94 4.93 -10.13
C GLU A 87 -11.32 4.71 -8.75
N ASN A 88 -11.91 3.81 -7.96
CA ASN A 88 -11.41 3.50 -6.62
C ASN A 88 -10.55 2.23 -6.65
N TYR A 89 -9.37 2.33 -6.06
CA TYR A 89 -8.43 1.23 -5.93
C TYR A 89 -8.01 1.04 -4.47
N ILE A 90 -7.48 -0.14 -4.19
CA ILE A 90 -6.86 -0.50 -2.93
C ILE A 90 -5.44 -0.96 -3.24
N LEU A 91 -4.47 -0.34 -2.58
CA LEU A 91 -3.08 -0.74 -2.62
C LEU A 91 -2.85 -1.76 -1.51
N PHE A 92 -2.42 -2.96 -1.87
CA PHE A 92 -1.81 -3.88 -0.93
C PHE A 92 -0.33 -3.58 -0.83
N SER A 93 0.11 -3.14 0.34
CA SER A 93 1.50 -2.79 0.62
C SER A 93 2.00 -3.40 1.93
N GLY A 94 3.31 -3.48 2.08
CA GLY A 94 3.99 -3.85 3.31
C GLY A 94 4.75 -2.66 3.85
N VAL A 95 4.55 -2.33 5.14
CA VAL A 95 5.30 -1.27 5.82
C VAL A 95 6.24 -1.90 6.85
N ASN A 96 7.54 -1.72 6.66
CA ASN A 96 8.56 -2.24 7.57
C ASN A 96 9.25 -1.09 8.31
N GLU A 97 9.18 -1.09 9.63
CA GLU A 97 9.88 -0.13 10.47
C GLU A 97 11.32 -0.61 10.71
N VAL A 98 12.29 0.08 10.13
CA VAL A 98 13.72 -0.24 10.28
C VAL A 98 14.32 0.49 11.49
N SER A 99 13.83 1.70 11.77
CA SER A 99 14.17 2.48 12.96
C SER A 99 13.02 3.45 13.29
N ASN A 100 13.09 4.10 14.46
CA ASN A 100 12.07 5.06 14.94
C ASN A 100 11.67 6.16 13.93
N SER A 101 12.47 6.41 12.89
CA SER A 101 12.19 7.39 11.85
C SER A 101 12.34 6.86 10.42
N HIS A 102 12.63 5.57 10.22
CA HIS A 102 12.92 5.00 8.91
C HIS A 102 11.97 3.85 8.60
N TYR A 103 11.18 4.02 7.54
CA TYR A 103 10.16 3.06 7.09
C TYR A 103 10.39 2.68 5.64
N ILE A 104 10.31 1.39 5.35
CA ILE A 104 10.32 0.88 3.99
C ILE A 104 8.89 0.53 3.63
N VAL A 105 8.38 1.12 2.55
CA VAL A 105 7.05 0.81 2.02
C VAL A 105 7.22 0.09 0.70
N THR A 106 6.69 -1.12 0.62
CA THR A 106 6.66 -1.89 -0.63
C THR A 106 5.22 -2.02 -1.09
N VAL A 107 4.88 -1.51 -2.27
CA VAL A 107 3.56 -1.79 -2.88
C VAL A 107 3.66 -3.10 -3.64
N HIS A 108 2.86 -4.07 -3.23
CA HIS A 108 2.88 -5.42 -3.83
C HIS A 108 1.83 -5.56 -4.92
N LYS A 109 0.60 -5.07 -4.68
CA LYS A 109 -0.52 -5.25 -5.62
C LYS A 109 -1.46 -4.06 -5.60
N VAL A 110 -2.11 -3.83 -6.74
CA VAL A 110 -3.23 -2.89 -6.88
C VAL A 110 -4.49 -3.70 -7.15
N LEU A 111 -5.55 -3.41 -6.40
CA LEU A 111 -6.86 -4.04 -6.53
C LEU A 111 -7.91 -3.00 -6.87
N ILE A 112 -8.88 -3.33 -7.72
CA ILE A 112 -10.03 -2.45 -7.97
C ILE A 112 -11.10 -2.65 -6.90
N ALA A 113 -11.53 -1.54 -6.31
CA ALA A 113 -12.59 -1.49 -5.30
C ALA A 113 -13.94 -1.33 -6.01
N ILE A 114 -14.51 -2.46 -6.43
CA ILE A 114 -15.91 -2.54 -6.89
C ILE A 114 -16.84 -2.18 -5.73
#